data_AF-A0A9X2TN00-F1
#
_entry.id   AF-A0A9X2TN00-F1
#
_cell.length_a   1.000
_cell.length_b   1.000
_cell.length_c   1.000
_cell.angle_alpha   90.00
_cell.angle_beta   90.00
_cell.angle_gamma   90.00
#
_symmetry.space_group_name_H-M   'P 1'
#
loop_
_entity.id
_entity.type
_entity.pdbx_description
1 polymer ?
#
loop_
_entity_poly.entity_id
_entity_poly.type
_entity_poly.pdbx_seq_one_letter_code
_entity_poly.pdbx_strand_id
1 'polypeptide(L)'
;MRKSTVGCIDRSMRMPVCALLLSTLLAACGKEAPPAPASDAPPPPAASAPAPAADATAPPPSAAAPAAMPNPAAGPAPDPATPAAPPATVTPIAKGPEVKVTPELIAEGKKIYFSAGCNACHGGTGGGGMCPPLTNDIWVYGSDDDTLRTLISEGTAAMITHGKTRIGHEKVVGQMPPFAPVLKPGDTEKLLAFIHSINKTAGKAQ
;
A
#
# COMPACT_ATOMS: atom_id res chain seq x y z
N MET A 1 -67.53 1.97 5.39
CA MET A 1 -66.59 2.40 6.45
C MET A 1 -65.48 3.25 5.86
N ARG A 2 -64.79 3.99 6.71
CA ARG A 2 -64.14 5.30 6.47
C ARG A 2 -62.82 5.24 5.68
N LYS A 3 -62.60 6.33 4.94
CA LYS A 3 -61.37 6.73 4.22
C LYS A 3 -60.15 6.70 5.14
N SER A 4 -59.03 6.19 4.63
CA SER A 4 -57.69 6.49 5.15
C SER A 4 -56.85 7.20 4.10
N THR A 5 -56.26 8.28 4.58
CA THR A 5 -55.61 9.43 3.94
C THR A 5 -54.29 9.10 3.28
N VAL A 6 -54.18 9.40 1.98
CA VAL A 6 -52.91 9.61 1.27
C VAL A 6 -52.39 11.00 1.65
N GLY A 7 -51.31 11.04 2.42
CA GLY A 7 -50.59 12.26 2.78
C GLY A 7 -49.79 12.76 1.58
N CYS A 8 -50.25 13.87 1.01
CA CYS A 8 -49.52 14.70 0.06
C CYS A 8 -48.50 15.53 0.85
N ILE A 9 -47.21 15.18 0.78
CA ILE A 9 -46.14 15.99 1.35
C ILE A 9 -45.55 16.83 0.23
N ASP A 10 -46.06 18.06 0.19
CA ASP A 10 -45.43 19.33 -0.17
C ASP A 10 -44.29 19.32 -1.21
N ARG A 11 -44.67 19.62 -2.46
CA ARG A 11 -43.76 20.02 -3.53
C ARG A 11 -43.93 21.52 -3.75
N SER A 12 -43.40 22.34 -2.85
CA SER A 12 -43.46 23.80 -3.03
C SER A 12 -42.33 24.54 -2.32
N MET A 13 -41.16 24.62 -2.95
CA MET A 13 -40.34 25.82 -2.81
C MET A 13 -39.49 26.07 -4.06
N ARG A 14 -40.11 26.75 -5.02
CA ARG A 14 -39.41 27.67 -5.93
C ARG A 14 -39.01 28.89 -5.11
N MET A 15 -37.74 29.26 -5.10
CA MET A 15 -37.26 30.62 -4.81
C MET A 15 -35.98 30.88 -5.62
N PRO A 16 -35.69 32.15 -5.96
CA PRO A 16 -35.29 32.53 -7.32
C PRO A 16 -33.90 33.19 -7.40
N VAL A 17 -33.54 33.43 -8.66
CA VAL A 17 -32.52 34.35 -9.19
C VAL A 17 -32.49 35.71 -8.47
N CYS A 18 -31.29 36.16 -8.06
CA CYS A 18 -30.86 37.56 -7.95
C CYS A 18 -29.34 37.55 -7.67
N ALA A 19 -28.43 37.73 -8.63
CA ALA A 19 -28.10 38.94 -9.38
C ALA A 19 -27.86 40.18 -8.49
N LEU A 20 -26.74 40.87 -8.78
CA LEU A 20 -26.35 42.23 -8.38
C LEU A 20 -25.57 42.31 -7.04
N LEU A 21 -24.53 43.14 -6.83
CA LEU A 21 -23.78 44.13 -7.63
C LEU A 21 -22.63 44.65 -6.72
N LEU A 22 -21.55 45.12 -7.35
CA LEU A 22 -20.72 46.29 -7.01
C LEU A 22 -20.07 46.46 -5.61
N SER A 23 -18.74 46.48 -5.69
CA SER A 23 -17.88 47.64 -5.39
C SER A 23 -17.93 48.28 -3.99
N THR A 24 -16.78 48.21 -3.29
CA THR A 24 -16.13 49.41 -2.74
C THR A 24 -14.62 49.17 -2.60
N LEU A 25 -13.82 49.87 -3.42
CA LEU A 25 -12.46 50.30 -3.07
C LEU A 25 -12.56 51.34 -1.95
N LEU A 26 -11.70 51.29 -0.92
CA LEU A 26 -10.92 52.45 -0.47
C LEU A 26 -9.83 52.06 0.55
N ALA A 27 -8.58 52.12 0.07
CA ALA A 27 -7.41 52.78 0.64
C ALA A 27 -7.04 52.71 2.15
N ALA A 28 -5.80 52.21 2.33
CA ALA A 28 -4.66 52.85 3.01
C ALA A 28 -4.49 52.76 4.54
N CYS A 29 -3.51 51.95 4.94
CA CYS A 29 -2.37 52.31 5.82
C CYS A 29 -1.38 51.12 5.73
N GLY A 30 -0.16 51.20 5.20
CA GLY A 30 0.88 52.15 5.56
C GLY A 30 1.72 51.61 6.74
N LYS A 31 2.44 50.49 6.55
CA LYS A 31 3.56 50.07 7.42
C LYS A 31 4.46 49.08 6.68
N GLU A 32 5.46 49.61 5.98
CA GLU A 32 6.64 48.87 5.51
C GLU A 32 7.26 48.13 6.71
N ALA A 33 7.40 46.80 6.59
CA ALA A 33 8.15 45.98 7.56
C ALA A 33 9.56 45.70 6.99
N PRO A 34 10.62 45.79 7.80
CA PRO A 34 12.00 45.61 7.33
C PRO A 34 12.30 44.16 6.93
N PRO A 35 13.25 43.93 6.00
CA PRO A 35 13.68 42.59 5.62
C PRO A 35 14.40 41.88 6.78
N ALA A 36 14.10 40.60 6.95
CA ALA A 36 14.75 39.72 7.91
C ALA A 36 16.27 39.63 7.64
N PRO A 37 17.12 39.57 8.68
CA PRO A 37 18.54 39.32 8.49
C PRO A 37 18.78 37.88 8.05
N ALA A 38 19.47 37.72 6.91
CA ALA A 38 20.07 36.46 6.50
C ALA A 38 21.03 36.00 7.61
N SER A 39 20.76 34.83 8.19
CA SER A 39 21.71 34.17 9.08
C SER A 39 22.73 33.42 8.22
N ASP A 40 23.97 33.88 8.31
CA ASP A 40 25.21 33.21 7.94
C ASP A 40 25.21 31.74 8.38
N ALA A 41 25.05 30.82 7.43
CA ALA A 41 25.46 29.45 7.59
C ALA A 41 26.93 29.34 7.20
N PRO A 42 27.80 28.69 8.00
CA PRO A 42 29.20 28.52 7.63
C PRO A 42 29.32 27.68 6.34
N PRO A 43 30.31 27.97 5.48
CA PRO A 43 30.50 27.23 4.24
C PRO A 43 30.83 25.75 4.52
N PRO A 44 30.46 24.82 3.63
CA PRO A 44 30.94 23.44 3.73
C PRO A 44 32.47 23.42 3.60
N PRO A 45 33.19 22.54 4.32
CA PRO A 45 34.63 22.45 4.17
C PRO A 45 34.99 22.03 2.75
N ALA A 46 35.96 22.77 2.18
CA ALA A 46 36.50 22.56 0.86
C ALA A 46 37.11 21.16 0.71
N ALA A 47 36.81 20.54 -0.43
CA ALA A 47 37.48 19.35 -0.91
C ALA A 47 38.99 19.61 -1.03
N SER A 48 39.78 18.76 -0.37
CA SER A 48 41.21 18.62 -0.65
C SER A 48 41.40 17.47 -1.63
N ALA A 49 42.01 17.77 -2.78
CA ALA A 49 42.54 16.81 -3.76
C ALA A 49 44.07 16.62 -3.51
N PRO A 50 44.80 15.75 -4.23
CA PRO A 50 45.29 14.48 -3.69
C PRO A 50 46.84 14.33 -3.70
N ALA A 51 47.38 13.38 -2.93
CA ALA A 51 48.70 12.76 -3.17
C ALA A 51 48.92 11.54 -2.25
N PRO A 52 49.86 10.62 -2.55
CA PRO A 52 50.06 9.87 -3.79
C PRO A 52 49.91 8.34 -3.57
N ALA A 53 49.97 7.59 -4.67
CA ALA A 53 49.86 6.13 -4.72
C ALA A 53 50.89 5.39 -3.84
N ALA A 54 50.40 4.38 -3.10
CA ALA A 54 51.20 3.26 -2.64
C ALA A 54 50.32 2.00 -2.52
N ASP A 55 50.75 0.97 -3.26
CA ASP A 55 50.56 -0.46 -3.06
C ASP A 55 49.15 -1.09 -3.09
N ALA A 56 48.90 -1.81 -4.20
CA ALA A 56 47.78 -2.71 -4.38
C ALA A 56 47.98 -3.99 -3.55
N THR A 57 47.35 -4.06 -2.38
CA THR A 57 47.10 -5.34 -1.70
C THR A 57 45.64 -5.75 -1.93
N ALA A 58 45.48 -6.96 -2.46
CA ALA A 58 44.22 -7.56 -2.89
C ALA A 58 43.11 -7.59 -1.81
N PRO A 59 41.82 -7.54 -2.19
CA PRO A 59 40.73 -7.73 -1.24
C PRO A 59 40.71 -9.16 -0.69
N PRO A 60 40.33 -9.37 0.60
CA PRO A 60 40.10 -10.70 1.13
C PRO A 60 38.91 -11.36 0.38
N PRO A 61 38.92 -12.68 0.19
CA PRO A 61 37.81 -13.36 -0.47
C PRO A 61 36.53 -13.22 0.35
N SER A 62 35.45 -12.88 -0.37
CA SER A 62 34.07 -12.93 0.08
C SER A 62 33.82 -14.20 0.89
N ALA A 63 33.50 -14.04 2.17
CA ALA A 63 33.01 -15.14 2.98
C ALA A 63 31.69 -15.62 2.35
N ALA A 64 31.74 -16.86 1.86
CA ALA A 64 30.63 -17.55 1.24
C ALA A 64 29.37 -17.46 2.10
N ALA A 65 28.26 -17.09 1.47
CA ALA A 65 26.93 -17.30 2.01
C ALA A 65 26.81 -18.76 2.50
N PRO A 66 26.22 -19.04 3.68
CA PRO A 66 25.95 -20.40 4.07
C PRO A 66 25.05 -21.04 3.00
N ALA A 67 25.45 -22.22 2.53
CA ALA A 67 24.70 -23.03 1.60
C ALA A 67 23.25 -23.12 2.06
N ALA A 68 22.33 -22.74 1.16
CA ALA A 68 20.91 -22.98 1.32
C ALA A 68 20.71 -24.46 1.67
N MET A 69 20.09 -24.74 2.81
CA MET A 69 19.66 -26.09 3.11
C MET A 69 18.66 -26.50 2.03
N PRO A 70 18.78 -27.70 1.44
CA PRO A 70 17.80 -28.17 0.48
C PRO A 70 16.46 -28.31 1.18
N ASN A 71 15.48 -27.52 0.74
CA ASN A 71 14.09 -27.69 1.14
C ASN A 71 13.60 -28.96 0.41
N PRO A 72 13.29 -30.08 1.10
CA PRO A 72 13.01 -31.36 0.43
C PRO A 72 11.68 -31.36 -0.35
N ALA A 73 10.94 -30.26 -0.33
CA ALA A 73 9.74 -30.03 -1.15
C ALA A 73 10.04 -29.30 -2.48
N ALA A 74 11.27 -28.84 -2.72
CA ALA A 74 11.65 -28.20 -3.98
C ALA A 74 12.02 -29.29 -4.99
N GLY A 75 11.03 -29.76 -5.75
CA GLY A 75 11.29 -30.40 -7.04
C GLY A 75 12.08 -29.44 -7.97
N PRO A 76 12.57 -29.93 -9.12
CA PRO A 76 13.28 -29.09 -10.08
C PRO A 76 12.49 -27.81 -10.37
N ALA A 77 13.15 -26.66 -10.32
CA ALA A 77 12.54 -25.41 -10.73
C ALA A 77 11.95 -25.60 -12.14
N PRO A 78 10.66 -25.30 -12.37
CA PRO A 78 10.06 -25.51 -13.67
C PRO A 78 10.73 -24.62 -14.72
N ASP A 79 10.87 -25.15 -15.94
CA ASP A 79 11.42 -24.42 -17.09
C ASP A 79 10.58 -23.15 -17.35
N PRO A 80 11.20 -21.94 -17.42
CA PRO A 80 10.49 -20.69 -17.64
C PRO A 80 9.73 -20.63 -18.98
N ALA A 81 9.99 -21.56 -19.91
CA ALA A 81 9.30 -21.64 -21.20
C ALA A 81 8.04 -22.55 -21.21
N THR A 82 7.75 -23.27 -20.13
CA THR A 82 6.55 -24.13 -20.06
C THR A 82 5.40 -23.35 -19.40
N PRO A 83 4.26 -23.13 -20.09
CA PRO A 83 3.06 -22.64 -19.43
C PRO A 83 2.71 -23.57 -18.28
N ALA A 84 2.66 -23.06 -17.06
CA ALA A 84 2.23 -23.84 -15.91
C ALA A 84 0.87 -24.48 -16.25
N ALA A 85 0.82 -25.81 -16.26
CA ALA A 85 -0.43 -26.52 -16.43
C ALA A 85 -1.42 -26.01 -15.35
N PRO A 86 -2.68 -25.70 -15.71
CA PRO A 86 -3.63 -25.20 -14.74
C PRO A 86 -3.75 -26.21 -13.59
N PRO A 87 -3.78 -25.76 -12.32
CA PRO A 87 -3.81 -26.68 -11.19
C PRO A 87 -5.00 -27.63 -11.31
N ALA A 88 -4.75 -28.93 -11.15
CA ALA A 88 -5.73 -30.00 -11.37
C ALA A 88 -6.97 -29.91 -10.45
N THR A 89 -6.90 -29.09 -9.39
CA THR A 89 -8.00 -28.75 -8.49
C THR A 89 -7.82 -27.33 -7.99
N VAL A 90 -8.82 -26.47 -8.22
CA VAL A 90 -8.90 -25.13 -7.65
C VAL A 90 -9.44 -25.24 -6.21
N THR A 91 -8.71 -24.70 -5.24
CA THR A 91 -9.15 -24.61 -3.84
C THR A 91 -9.86 -23.27 -3.62
N PRO A 92 -11.17 -23.24 -3.31
CA PRO A 92 -11.85 -21.96 -3.09
C PRO A 92 -11.25 -21.17 -1.92
N ILE A 93 -11.22 -19.83 -2.05
CA ILE A 93 -10.89 -18.95 -0.93
C ILE A 93 -12.07 -18.96 0.05
N ALA A 94 -11.79 -19.31 1.32
CA ALA A 94 -12.80 -19.33 2.35
C ALA A 94 -13.19 -17.90 2.77
N LYS A 95 -14.49 -17.69 3.02
CA LYS A 95 -14.99 -16.43 3.56
C LYS A 95 -14.50 -16.22 4.98
N GLY A 96 -13.77 -15.14 5.21
CA GLY A 96 -13.31 -14.72 6.52
C GLY A 96 -14.30 -13.81 7.25
N PRO A 97 -13.96 -13.37 8.47
CA PRO A 97 -14.71 -12.35 9.17
C PRO A 97 -14.63 -11.00 8.44
N GLU A 98 -15.63 -10.16 8.66
CA GLU A 98 -15.61 -8.77 8.24
C GLU A 98 -14.49 -8.00 8.95
N VAL A 99 -13.72 -7.22 8.18
CA VAL A 99 -12.63 -6.41 8.72
C VAL A 99 -13.19 -5.20 9.45
N LYS A 100 -12.88 -5.10 10.75
CA LYS A 100 -13.24 -3.92 11.55
C LYS A 100 -12.21 -2.82 11.31
N VAL A 101 -12.68 -1.64 10.91
CA VAL A 101 -11.83 -0.47 10.65
C VAL A 101 -12.02 0.56 11.77
N THR A 102 -11.31 0.38 12.88
CA THR A 102 -11.29 1.35 14.00
C THR A 102 -9.92 2.03 14.11
N PRO A 103 -9.82 3.23 14.71
CA PRO A 103 -8.55 3.93 14.90
C PRO A 103 -7.47 3.08 15.60
N GLU A 104 -7.88 2.24 16.56
CA GLU A 104 -6.99 1.36 17.31
C GLU A 104 -6.44 0.25 16.42
N LEU A 105 -7.30 -0.43 15.66
CA LEU A 105 -6.89 -1.49 14.74
C LEU A 105 -6.02 -0.97 13.61
N ILE A 106 -6.30 0.23 13.11
CA ILE A 106 -5.46 0.93 12.12
C ILE A 106 -4.07 1.21 12.72
N ALA A 107 -4.00 1.73 13.94
CA ALA A 107 -2.73 2.05 14.59
C ALA A 107 -1.91 0.79 14.88
N GLU A 108 -2.55 -0.29 15.32
CA GLU A 108 -1.89 -1.59 15.51
C GLU A 108 -1.44 -2.20 14.19
N GLY A 109 -2.31 -2.18 13.17
CA GLY A 109 -2.01 -2.64 11.83
C GLY A 109 -0.81 -1.93 11.21
N LYS A 110 -0.74 -0.61 11.39
CA LYS A 110 0.42 0.19 10.99
C LYS A 110 1.69 -0.28 11.69
N LYS A 111 1.66 -0.51 13.02
CA LYS A 111 2.84 -1.03 13.74
C LYS A 111 3.30 -2.37 13.17
N ILE A 112 2.36 -3.28 12.90
CA ILE A 112 2.64 -4.59 12.31
C ILE A 112 3.22 -4.44 10.90
N TYR A 113 2.66 -3.54 10.08
CA TYR A 113 3.14 -3.25 8.72
C TYR A 113 4.63 -2.86 8.70
N PHE A 114 5.08 -2.09 9.70
CA PHE A 114 6.50 -1.76 9.85
C PHE A 114 7.32 -2.91 10.45
N SER A 115 6.83 -3.57 11.50
CA SER A 115 7.62 -4.62 12.18
C SER A 115 7.75 -5.91 11.37
N ALA A 116 6.77 -6.23 10.53
CA ALA A 116 6.80 -7.38 9.63
C ALA A 116 7.53 -7.08 8.31
N GLY A 117 8.04 -5.86 8.11
CA GLY A 117 8.82 -5.46 6.94
C GLY A 117 8.01 -5.20 5.68
N CYS A 118 6.67 -5.11 5.76
CA CYS A 118 5.82 -4.83 4.60
C CYS A 118 6.20 -3.49 3.95
N ASN A 119 6.59 -2.50 4.77
CA ASN A 119 7.05 -1.19 4.34
C ASN A 119 8.34 -1.21 3.51
N ALA A 120 9.18 -2.25 3.64
CA ALA A 120 10.39 -2.37 2.85
C ALA A 120 10.07 -2.59 1.36
N CYS A 121 8.96 -3.28 1.09
CA CYS A 121 8.53 -3.59 -0.28
C CYS A 121 7.48 -2.61 -0.82
N HIS A 122 6.47 -2.30 0.01
CA HIS A 122 5.31 -1.46 -0.34
C HIS A 122 5.47 0.01 0.07
N GLY A 123 6.63 0.40 0.59
CA GLY A 123 6.93 1.77 1.02
C GLY A 123 6.32 2.14 2.38
N GLY A 124 6.86 3.15 3.04
CA GLY A 124 6.46 3.54 4.41
C GLY A 124 4.97 3.91 4.56
N THR A 125 4.36 4.43 3.50
CA THR A 125 2.95 4.83 3.47
C THR A 125 2.09 3.96 2.55
N GLY A 126 2.62 2.82 2.08
CA GLY A 126 1.94 1.99 1.08
C GLY A 126 2.05 2.51 -0.35
N GLY A 127 2.86 3.53 -0.62
CA GLY A 127 3.03 4.11 -1.95
C GLY A 127 3.77 3.25 -2.98
N GLY A 128 4.15 2.03 -2.62
CA GLY A 128 4.87 1.09 -3.48
C GLY A 128 6.39 1.25 -3.41
N GLY A 129 7.08 0.68 -4.40
CA GLY A 129 8.53 0.68 -4.52
C GLY A 129 9.00 -0.51 -5.34
N MET A 130 9.57 -1.52 -4.66
CA MET A 130 9.89 -2.81 -5.29
C MET A 130 8.67 -3.73 -5.44
N CYS A 131 7.51 -3.34 -4.88
CA CYS A 131 6.23 -4.02 -5.03
C CYS A 131 5.13 -3.00 -5.41
N PRO A 132 3.97 -3.48 -5.90
CA PRO A 132 2.83 -2.64 -6.21
C PRO A 132 2.45 -1.69 -5.06
N PRO A 133 2.03 -0.45 -5.35
CA PRO A 133 1.44 0.43 -4.35
C PRO A 133 0.16 -0.18 -3.76
N LEU A 134 -0.04 0.01 -2.46
CA LEU A 134 -1.28 -0.30 -1.75
C LEU A 134 -2.23 0.90 -1.73
N THR A 135 -1.77 2.10 -2.10
CA THR A 135 -2.54 3.35 -2.05
C THR A 135 -3.36 3.65 -3.30
N ASN A 136 -3.22 2.87 -4.38
CA ASN A 136 -3.96 3.09 -5.62
C ASN A 136 -5.04 2.04 -5.83
N ASP A 137 -5.92 2.26 -6.79
CA ASP A 137 -7.09 1.41 -7.01
C ASP A 137 -6.79 0.22 -7.96
N ILE A 138 -5.52 -0.11 -8.19
CA ILE A 138 -5.10 -1.19 -9.08
C ILE A 138 -4.68 -2.40 -8.24
N TRP A 139 -5.57 -3.38 -8.15
CA TRP A 139 -5.36 -4.58 -7.36
C TRP A 139 -5.02 -5.77 -8.26
N VAL A 140 -3.89 -6.42 -7.96
CA VAL A 140 -3.37 -7.49 -8.81
C VAL A 140 -4.25 -8.73 -8.79
N TYR A 141 -4.74 -9.17 -7.64
CA TYR A 141 -5.53 -10.39 -7.50
C TYR A 141 -6.98 -10.15 -7.07
N GLY A 142 -7.35 -8.91 -6.77
CA GLY A 142 -8.62 -8.58 -6.12
C GLY A 142 -8.38 -7.71 -4.89
N SER A 143 -9.33 -6.81 -4.59
CA SER A 143 -9.33 -6.01 -3.37
C SER A 143 -10.20 -6.56 -2.25
N ASP A 144 -10.96 -7.63 -2.47
CA ASP A 144 -11.81 -8.22 -1.43
C ASP A 144 -10.96 -8.77 -0.28
N ASP A 145 -11.47 -8.62 0.95
CA ASP A 145 -10.71 -8.94 2.17
C ASP A 145 -10.30 -10.40 2.26
N ASP A 146 -11.10 -11.31 1.69
CA ASP A 146 -10.80 -12.74 1.68
C ASP A 146 -9.62 -13.05 0.76
N THR A 147 -9.58 -12.42 -0.41
CA THR A 147 -8.42 -12.48 -1.30
C THR A 147 -7.18 -11.85 -0.67
N LEU A 148 -7.30 -10.66 -0.07
CA LEU A 148 -6.16 -10.00 0.57
C LEU A 148 -5.63 -10.82 1.76
N ARG A 149 -6.51 -11.39 2.58
CA ARG A 149 -6.16 -12.28 3.69
C ARG A 149 -5.37 -13.49 3.20
N THR A 150 -5.87 -14.15 2.16
CA THR A 150 -5.22 -15.32 1.56
C THR A 150 -3.87 -14.97 0.94
N LEU A 151 -3.82 -13.84 0.22
CA LEU A 151 -2.60 -13.34 -0.38
C LEU A 151 -1.54 -13.05 0.69
N ILE A 152 -1.91 -12.40 1.80
CA ILE A 152 -1.00 -12.14 2.93
C ILE A 152 -0.53 -13.44 3.57
N SER A 153 -1.43 -14.38 3.85
CA SER A 153 -1.06 -15.62 4.55
C SER A 153 -0.19 -16.55 3.69
N GLU A 154 -0.58 -16.76 2.43
CA GLU A 154 -0.01 -17.81 1.57
C GLU A 154 0.93 -17.29 0.49
N GLY A 155 0.95 -15.98 0.27
CA GLY A 155 1.79 -15.34 -0.73
C GLY A 155 1.25 -15.52 -2.16
N THR A 156 1.97 -14.93 -3.10
CA THR A 156 1.52 -14.82 -4.49
C THR A 156 1.52 -16.16 -5.23
N ALA A 157 2.42 -17.09 -4.88
CA ALA A 157 2.53 -18.40 -5.51
C ALA A 157 1.26 -19.26 -5.32
N ALA A 158 0.57 -19.12 -4.18
CA ALA A 158 -0.63 -19.88 -3.86
C ALA A 158 -1.87 -19.40 -4.63
N MET A 159 -1.85 -18.18 -5.20
CA MET A 159 -3.03 -17.56 -5.79
C MET A 159 -3.59 -18.33 -6.99
N ILE A 160 -2.72 -18.96 -7.78
CA ILE A 160 -3.15 -19.79 -8.90
C ILE A 160 -3.92 -21.03 -8.44
N THR A 161 -3.52 -21.63 -7.31
CA THR A 161 -4.23 -22.77 -6.68
C THR A 161 -5.61 -22.36 -6.21
N HIS A 162 -5.81 -21.08 -5.87
CA HIS A 162 -7.11 -20.51 -5.55
C HIS A 162 -7.92 -20.04 -6.76
N GLY A 163 -7.46 -20.34 -7.98
CA GLY A 163 -8.11 -19.90 -9.22
C GLY A 163 -8.02 -18.39 -9.44
N LYS A 164 -7.16 -17.69 -8.69
CA LYS A 164 -6.93 -16.26 -8.84
C LYS A 164 -5.83 -16.05 -9.88
N THR A 165 -6.15 -15.30 -10.93
CA THR A 165 -5.18 -14.81 -11.90
C THR A 165 -4.89 -13.34 -11.64
N ARG A 166 -3.79 -12.83 -12.20
CA ARG A 166 -3.53 -11.39 -12.18
C ARG A 166 -4.59 -10.67 -13.03
N ILE A 167 -5.40 -9.83 -12.39
CA ILE A 167 -6.40 -8.98 -13.03
C ILE A 167 -5.91 -7.53 -13.15
N GLY A 168 -5.12 -7.06 -12.18
CA GLY A 168 -4.50 -5.74 -12.19
C GLY A 168 -3.12 -5.73 -12.83
N HIS A 169 -2.83 -4.66 -13.57
CA HIS A 169 -1.56 -4.46 -14.26
C HIS A 169 -0.81 -3.29 -13.62
N GLU A 170 0.23 -3.64 -12.88
CA GLU A 170 1.19 -2.70 -12.32
C GLU A 170 2.54 -2.88 -12.99
N LYS A 171 3.34 -1.82 -13.03
CA LYS A 171 4.68 -1.88 -13.64
C LYS A 171 5.58 -2.86 -12.89
N VAL A 172 5.35 -3.03 -11.60
CA VAL A 172 6.16 -3.85 -10.71
C VAL A 172 5.49 -5.21 -10.50
N VAL A 173 6.19 -6.27 -10.87
CA VAL A 173 5.74 -7.67 -10.76
C VAL A 173 6.61 -8.43 -9.76
N GLY A 174 6.48 -8.06 -8.48
CA GLY A 174 7.14 -8.77 -7.39
C GLY A 174 6.34 -10.00 -6.92
N GLN A 175 7.04 -11.04 -6.49
CA GLN A 175 6.44 -12.17 -5.78
C GLN A 175 6.35 -11.81 -4.29
N MET A 176 5.14 -11.82 -3.72
CA MET A 176 4.95 -11.64 -2.28
C MET A 176 5.12 -13.00 -1.58
N PRO A 177 6.03 -13.14 -0.60
CA PRO A 177 6.18 -14.38 0.16
C PRO A 177 4.99 -14.61 1.10
N PRO A 178 4.78 -15.84 1.61
CA PRO A 178 3.79 -16.13 2.64
C PRO A 178 4.18 -15.49 3.97
N PHE A 179 3.25 -14.77 4.62
CA PHE A 179 3.48 -14.15 5.94
C PHE A 179 2.83 -14.92 7.10
N ALA A 180 2.08 -16.00 6.85
CA ALA A 180 1.48 -16.81 7.92
C ALA A 180 2.48 -17.26 9.02
N PRO A 181 3.74 -17.63 8.71
CA PRO A 181 4.70 -18.02 9.76
C PRO A 181 5.22 -16.86 10.62
N VAL A 182 5.07 -15.62 10.16
CA VAL A 182 5.61 -14.42 10.81
C VAL A 182 4.54 -13.65 11.59
N LEU A 183 3.29 -13.72 11.14
CA LEU A 183 2.16 -13.02 11.73
C LEU A 183 1.53 -13.81 12.88
N LYS A 184 1.10 -13.08 13.92
CA LYS A 184 0.36 -13.67 15.04
C LYS A 184 -1.14 -13.79 14.69
N PRO A 185 -1.89 -14.63 15.42
CA PRO A 185 -3.35 -14.67 15.27
C PRO A 185 -3.98 -13.29 15.41
N GLY A 186 -4.75 -12.87 14.41
CA GLY A 186 -5.41 -11.56 14.36
C GLY A 186 -4.57 -10.42 13.79
N ASP A 187 -3.27 -10.61 13.53
CA ASP A 187 -2.43 -9.56 12.93
C ASP A 187 -2.88 -9.23 11.49
N THR A 188 -3.32 -10.24 10.73
CA THR A 188 -3.83 -10.03 9.37
C THR A 188 -5.03 -9.09 9.36
N GLU A 189 -5.96 -9.20 10.31
CA GLU A 189 -7.13 -8.31 10.37
C GLU A 189 -6.73 -6.86 10.68
N LYS A 190 -5.72 -6.68 11.54
CA LYS A 190 -5.19 -5.36 11.87
C LYS A 190 -4.47 -4.75 10.65
N LEU A 191 -3.70 -5.56 9.93
CA LEU A 191 -3.08 -5.15 8.67
C LEU A 191 -4.14 -4.73 7.65
N LEU A 192 -5.22 -5.50 7.48
CA LEU A 192 -6.33 -5.14 6.60
C LEU A 192 -6.98 -3.82 7.05
N ALA A 193 -7.23 -3.61 8.34
CA ALA A 193 -7.74 -2.34 8.84
C ALA A 193 -6.84 -1.15 8.46
N PHE A 194 -5.52 -1.31 8.57
CA PHE A 194 -4.56 -0.30 8.12
C PHE A 194 -4.61 -0.10 6.59
N ILE A 195 -4.67 -1.16 5.80
CA ILE A 195 -4.77 -1.08 4.33
C ILE A 195 -6.04 -0.31 3.92
N HIS A 196 -7.19 -0.59 4.56
CA HIS A 196 -8.43 0.17 4.36
C HIS A 196 -8.28 1.66 4.69
N SER A 197 -7.46 2.01 5.69
CA SER A 197 -7.24 3.41 6.05
C SER A 197 -6.43 4.21 5.02
N ILE A 198 -5.55 3.53 4.26
CA ILE A 198 -4.72 4.16 3.23
C ILE A 198 -5.31 4.01 1.83
N ASN A 199 -6.29 3.12 1.66
CA ASN A 199 -6.96 2.87 0.40
C ASN A 199 -8.45 2.56 0.58
N LYS A 200 -9.29 3.42 0.00
CA LYS A 200 -10.75 3.32 0.12
C LYS A 200 -11.36 2.22 -0.74
N THR A 201 -10.64 1.64 -1.70
CA THR A 201 -11.13 0.53 -2.53
C THR A 201 -10.78 -0.84 -1.95
N ALA A 202 -9.91 -0.91 -0.93
CA ALA A 202 -9.66 -2.13 -0.18
C ALA A 202 -10.96 -2.67 0.45
N GLY A 203 -11.08 -4.00 0.48
CA GLY A 203 -12.26 -4.74 0.95
C GLY A 203 -13.47 -4.71 0.02
N LYS A 204 -13.42 -3.97 -1.09
CA LYS A 204 -14.51 -3.97 -2.08
C LYS A 204 -14.29 -5.11 -3.08
N ALA A 205 -15.37 -5.80 -3.44
CA ALA A 205 -15.34 -6.70 -4.59
C ALA A 205 -15.12 -5.89 -5.88
N GLN A 206 -14.29 -6.40 -6.77
CA GLN A 206 -14.01 -5.83 -8.09
C GLN A 206 -14.76 -6.58 -9.18
#